data_AF-A0A259JT98-F1
#
_entry.id   AF-A0A259JT98-F1
#
_cell.length_a   1.000
_cell.length_b   1.000
_cell.length_c   1.000
_cell.angle_alpha   90.00
_cell.angle_beta   90.00
_cell.angle_gamma   90.00
#
_symmetry.space_group_name_H-M   'P 1'
#
loop_
_entity.id
_entity.type
_entity.pdbx_description
1 polymer ?
#
loop_
_entity_poly.entity_id
_entity_poly.type
_entity_poly.pdbx_seq_one_letter_code
_entity_poly.pdbx_strand_id
1 'polypeptide(L)' 'MGAVASRKSEDMTTDPDFEPPHEQSPTSSLLDELQLFGHRPFQDEPDPRPLPEEHHARGAIADIFDAL' A
#
# COMPACT_ATOMS: atom_id res chain seq x y z
N MET A 1 57.38 27.03 0.39
CA MET A 1 56.43 28.04 0.90
C MET A 1 55.59 28.52 -0.27
N GLY A 2 54.26 28.38 -0.19
CA GLY A 2 53.32 28.88 -1.20
C GLY A 2 52.22 27.86 -1.50
N ALA A 3 51.03 28.15 -1.02
CA ALA A 3 49.98 27.20 -0.69
C ALA A 3 49.20 26.61 -1.88
N VAL A 4 48.77 25.38 -1.68
CA VAL A 4 47.68 24.74 -2.43
C VAL A 4 46.38 25.50 -2.14
N ALA A 5 45.82 26.14 -3.16
CA ALA A 5 44.47 26.68 -3.06
C ALA A 5 43.48 25.51 -3.11
N SER A 6 43.00 25.07 -1.96
CA SER A 6 41.86 24.16 -1.86
C SER A 6 40.71 24.75 -2.65
N ARG A 7 40.36 24.11 -3.77
CA ARG A 7 39.05 24.26 -4.38
C ARG A 7 38.06 23.80 -3.31
N LYS A 8 37.37 24.77 -2.72
CA LYS A 8 36.21 24.56 -1.87
C LYS A 8 35.20 23.83 -2.75
N SER A 9 35.16 22.51 -2.64
CA SER A 9 34.08 21.70 -3.20
C SER A 9 32.81 22.29 -2.64
N GLU A 10 32.02 22.94 -3.51
CA GLU A 10 30.69 23.40 -3.17
C GLU A 10 29.95 22.24 -2.51
N ASP A 11 29.62 22.46 -1.25
CA ASP A 11 28.74 21.63 -0.46
C ASP A 11 27.40 21.61 -1.18
N MET A 12 27.18 20.54 -1.95
CA MET A 12 25.85 20.16 -2.39
C MET A 12 25.10 19.81 -1.12
N THR A 13 24.50 20.81 -0.48
CA THR A 13 23.55 20.62 0.62
C THR A 13 22.40 19.80 0.08
N THR A 14 22.56 18.48 0.07
CA THR A 14 21.48 17.52 0.00
C THR A 14 20.84 17.59 1.37
N ASP A 15 19.71 18.28 1.46
CA ASP A 15 18.86 18.22 2.65
C ASP A 15 18.59 16.73 2.93
N PRO A 16 19.05 16.18 4.07
CA PRO A 16 18.89 14.76 4.38
C PRO A 16 17.42 14.34 4.52
N ASP A 17 16.52 15.31 4.69
CA ASP A 17 15.07 15.11 4.80
C ASP A 17 14.34 15.35 3.46
N PHE A 18 15.06 15.63 2.37
CA PHE A 18 14.46 15.78 1.04
C PHE A 18 14.06 14.43 0.46
N GLU A 19 12.76 14.11 0.54
CA GLU A 19 12.15 13.01 -0.20
C GLU A 19 11.55 13.55 -1.52
N PRO A 20 12.01 13.08 -2.69
CA PRO A 20 11.39 13.44 -3.96
C PRO A 20 9.92 13.00 -4.02
N PRO A 21 9.06 13.71 -4.76
CA PRO A 21 7.68 13.28 -4.96
C PRO A 21 7.63 11.86 -5.56
N HIS A 22 6.97 10.94 -4.88
CA HIS A 22 6.75 9.60 -5.40
C HIS A 22 5.71 9.63 -6.52
N GLU A 23 6.10 9.17 -7.70
CA GLU A 23 5.14 8.87 -8.76
C GLU A 23 4.27 7.67 -8.35
N GLN A 24 3.04 7.62 -8.85
CA GLN A 24 2.18 6.47 -8.61
C GLN A 24 2.84 5.20 -9.16
N SER A 25 2.85 4.15 -8.34
CA SER A 25 3.30 2.83 -8.78
C SER A 25 2.33 2.25 -9.83
N PRO A 26 2.80 1.37 -10.71
CA PRO A 26 1.92 0.64 -11.64
C PRO A 26 0.81 -0.13 -10.91
N THR A 27 1.11 -0.68 -9.73
CA THR A 27 0.13 -1.40 -8.91
C THR A 27 -0.95 -0.45 -8.37
N SER A 28 -0.58 0.74 -7.89
CA SER A 28 -1.58 1.72 -7.42
C SER A 28 -2.50 2.18 -8.54
N SER A 29 -1.97 2.43 -9.74
CA SER A 29 -2.80 2.79 -10.89
C SER A 29 -3.76 1.66 -11.28
N LEU A 30 -3.31 0.41 -11.25
CA LEU A 30 -4.19 -0.75 -11.49
C LEU A 30 -5.28 -0.89 -10.43
N LEU A 31 -4.98 -0.63 -9.15
CA LEU A 31 -5.97 -0.70 -8.08
C LEU A 31 -7.05 0.38 -8.23
N ASP A 32 -6.68 1.59 -8.65
CA ASP A 32 -7.64 2.65 -8.94
C ASP A 32 -8.60 2.25 -10.07
N GLU A 33 -8.07 1.64 -11.14
CA GLU A 33 -8.88 1.12 -12.24
C GLU A 33 -9.82 -0.01 -11.79
N LEU A 34 -9.34 -0.97 -11.01
CA LEU A 34 -10.15 -2.06 -10.47
C LEU A 34 -11.20 -1.56 -9.47
N GLN A 35 -10.96 -0.46 -8.78
CA GLN A 35 -11.95 0.13 -7.89
C GLN A 35 -13.12 0.74 -8.68
N LEU A 36 -12.84 1.40 -9.79
CA LEU A 36 -13.83 2.11 -10.61
C LEU A 36 -14.54 1.20 -11.61
N PHE A 37 -13.80 0.30 -12.25
CA PHE A 37 -14.28 -0.55 -13.35
C PHE A 37 -14.22 -2.05 -13.04
N GLY A 38 -13.72 -2.43 -11.87
CA GLY A 38 -13.61 -3.84 -11.51
C GLY A 38 -14.97 -4.51 -11.48
N HIS A 39 -15.03 -5.71 -12.08
CA HIS A 39 -16.21 -6.54 -12.03
C HIS A 39 -16.57 -6.85 -10.56
N ARG A 40 -17.82 -6.58 -10.19
CA ARG A 40 -18.41 -6.95 -8.89
C ARG A 40 -19.36 -8.12 -9.12
N PRO A 41 -18.91 -9.37 -8.88
CA PRO A 41 -19.83 -10.50 -8.90
C PRO A 41 -20.98 -10.24 -7.94
N PHE A 42 -22.20 -10.57 -8.36
CA PHE A 42 -23.39 -10.51 -7.51
C PHE A 42 -23.72 -9.09 -7.01
N GLN A 43 -23.37 -8.05 -7.78
CA GLN A 43 -23.66 -6.67 -7.38
C GLN A 43 -25.15 -6.43 -7.11
N ASP A 44 -26.02 -7.09 -7.89
CA ASP A 44 -27.48 -6.98 -7.79
C ASP A 44 -28.16 -8.33 -7.51
N GLU A 45 -27.36 -9.38 -7.29
CA GLU A 45 -27.85 -10.74 -7.02
C GLU A 45 -27.28 -11.26 -5.68
N PRO A 46 -27.94 -12.21 -5.02
CA PRO A 46 -27.36 -12.87 -3.87
C PRO A 46 -26.05 -13.58 -4.24
N ASP A 47 -25.05 -13.51 -3.37
CA ASP A 47 -23.83 -14.34 -3.49
C ASP A 47 -24.24 -15.82 -3.49
N PRO A 48 -23.95 -16.60 -4.55
CA PRO A 48 -24.36 -17.99 -4.68
C PRO A 48 -23.51 -18.92 -3.81
N ARG A 49 -22.45 -18.41 -3.16
CA ARG A 49 -21.66 -19.23 -2.25
C ARG A 49 -22.55 -19.62 -1.06
N PRO A 50 -22.59 -20.92 -0.71
CA PRO A 50 -23.35 -21.37 0.44
C PRO A 50 -22.77 -20.73 1.70
N LEU A 51 -23.65 -20.38 2.64
CA LEU A 51 -23.23 -19.92 3.96
C LEU A 51 -22.44 -21.03 4.67
N PRO A 52 -21.41 -20.68 5.45
CA PRO A 52 -20.71 -21.66 6.27
C PRO A 52 -21.64 -22.24 7.32
N GLU A 53 -21.38 -23.49 7.71
CA GLU A 53 -22.06 -24.14 8.84
C GLU A 53 -21.92 -23.31 10.12
N GLU A 54 -22.95 -23.30 10.97
CA GLU A 54 -23.02 -22.45 12.17
C GLU A 54 -21.77 -22.57 13.06
N HIS A 55 -21.28 -23.79 13.25
CA HIS A 55 -20.12 -24.07 14.09
C HIS A 55 -18.82 -23.50 13.51
N HIS A 56 -18.66 -23.49 12.18
CA HIS A 56 -17.51 -22.87 11.52
C HIS A 56 -17.56 -21.35 11.66
N ALA A 57 -18.73 -20.74 11.46
CA ALA A 57 -18.90 -19.30 11.63
C ALA A 57 -18.61 -18.87 13.08
N ARG A 58 -19.13 -19.62 14.05
CA ARG A 58 -18.91 -19.34 15.48
C ARG A 58 -17.44 -19.50 15.89
N GLY A 59 -16.75 -20.52 15.40
CA GLY A 59 -15.32 -20.72 15.64
C GLY A 59 -14.49 -19.56 15.11
N ALA A 60 -14.70 -19.18 13.84
CA ALA A 60 -13.96 -18.07 13.23
C ALA A 60 -14.17 -16.73 13.96
N ILE A 61 -15.39 -16.47 14.46
CA ILE A 61 -15.66 -15.26 15.26
C ILE A 61 -14.88 -15.30 16.57
N ALA A 62 -14.88 -16.43 17.28
CA ALA A 62 -14.13 -16.58 18.53
C ALA A 62 -12.62 -16.37 18.30
N ASP A 63 -12.06 -16.99 17.25
CA ASP A 63 -10.64 -16.86 16.91
C ASP A 63 -10.22 -15.39 16.68
N ILE A 64 -11.06 -14.58 16.03
CA ILE A 64 -10.79 -13.15 15.81
C ILE A 64 -10.72 -12.40 17.15
N PHE A 65 -11.64 -12.68 18.07
CA PHE A 65 -11.66 -12.01 19.37
C PHE A 65 -10.55 -12.50 20.31
N ASP A 66 -10.07 -13.73 20.17
CA ASP A 66 -8.91 -14.23 20.90
C ASP A 66 -7.58 -13.64 20.36
N ALA A 67 -7.57 -13.14 19.13
CA ALA A 67 -6.40 -12.55 18.48
C ALA A 67 -6.22 -11.03 18.71
N LEU A 68 -7.18 -10.36 19.37
CA LEU A 68 -7.15 -8.92 19.71
C LEU A 68 -6.68 -8.68 21.15
#